data_AF-A0A539ED25-F1
#
_entry.id   AF-A0A539ED25-F1
#
_cell.length_a   1.000
_cell.length_b   1.000
_cell.length_c   1.000
_cell.angle_alpha   90.00
_cell.angle_beta   90.00
_cell.angle_gamma   90.00
#
_symmetry.space_group_name_H-M   'P 1'
#
loop_
_entity.id
_entity.type
_entity.pdbx_description
1 polymer ?
#
loop_
_entity_poly.entity_id
_entity_poly.type
_entity_poly.pdbx_seq_one_letter_code
_entity_poly.pdbx_strand_id
1 'polypeptide(L)'
;MVTIRPHRLILIGCLISGFACPASLALAGSLDGRPKIVLHVPTNQAATCQVPIADCSNAATAGRIGDIGAGAGRIVYLLLERGFIPRPAVVQFGLSYQQNCPENLSDGVGIDILSWTSCMRTRLGNGEWPEPGSSLDFLTECPPQPPSLVVLGSFYLSAYSADTLRVDASHPDRPGGFIETCNSGSGFYLYYPDFGSVVFSSDGQMAGCNPCVERCPDIPTPVPPAAPAA
;
A
#
# COMPACT_ATOMS: atom_id res chain seq x y z
N MET A 1 -2.99 -86.02 8.62
CA MET A 1 -1.84 -85.31 9.20
C MET A 1 -1.25 -84.47 8.08
N VAL A 2 -1.53 -83.16 8.04
CA VAL A 2 -1.17 -82.28 6.92
C VAL A 2 -0.07 -81.34 7.39
N THR A 3 1.08 -81.38 6.73
CA THR A 3 2.29 -80.64 7.08
C THR A 3 2.38 -79.39 6.21
N ILE A 4 2.28 -78.21 6.82
CA ILE A 4 2.40 -76.90 6.14
C ILE A 4 3.84 -76.38 6.30
N ARG A 5 4.51 -76.07 5.19
CA ARG A 5 5.85 -75.43 5.17
C ARG A 5 5.74 -73.91 5.21
N PRO A 6 6.64 -73.18 5.91
CA PRO A 6 6.62 -71.73 5.93
C PRO A 6 7.38 -71.14 4.73
N HIS A 7 6.77 -70.16 4.06
CA HIS A 7 7.43 -69.33 3.06
C HIS A 7 8.16 -68.16 3.71
N ARG A 8 9.42 -67.97 3.33
CA ARG A 8 10.26 -66.83 3.71
C ARG A 8 9.85 -65.61 2.87
N LEU A 9 9.37 -64.57 3.55
CA LEU A 9 9.11 -63.26 2.97
C LEU A 9 10.43 -62.47 2.93
N ILE A 10 10.87 -62.06 1.73
CA ILE A 10 12.03 -61.18 1.53
C ILE A 10 11.49 -59.76 1.37
N LEU A 11 11.78 -58.89 2.34
CA LEU A 11 11.47 -57.46 2.33
C LEU A 11 12.60 -56.72 1.58
N ILE A 12 12.29 -56.18 0.41
CA ILE A 12 13.18 -55.29 -0.35
C ILE A 12 12.91 -53.86 0.13
N GLY A 13 13.88 -53.28 0.83
CA GLY A 13 13.85 -51.87 1.24
C GLY A 13 14.21 -50.94 0.10
N CYS A 14 13.27 -50.08 -0.29
CA CYS A 14 13.49 -49.03 -1.29
C CYS A 14 14.09 -47.80 -0.59
N LEU A 15 15.40 -47.61 -0.71
CA LEU A 15 16.10 -46.38 -0.33
C LEU A 15 15.74 -45.30 -1.36
N ILE A 16 14.74 -44.47 -1.06
CA ILE A 16 14.41 -43.28 -1.84
C ILE A 16 15.30 -42.15 -1.33
N SER A 17 16.40 -41.90 -2.04
CA SER A 17 17.25 -40.72 -1.84
C SER A 17 16.46 -39.47 -2.24
N GLY A 18 15.78 -38.86 -1.27
CA GLY A 18 15.01 -37.63 -1.45
C GLY A 18 15.93 -36.47 -1.80
N PHE A 19 15.91 -36.04 -3.07
CA PHE A 19 16.42 -34.74 -3.48
C PHE A 19 15.59 -33.66 -2.76
N ALA A 20 16.16 -33.06 -1.72
CA ALA A 20 15.62 -31.85 -1.12
C ALA A 20 15.77 -30.72 -2.14
N CYS A 21 14.70 -30.45 -2.88
CA CYS A 21 14.61 -29.25 -3.70
C CYS A 21 14.67 -28.06 -2.73
N PRO A 22 15.68 -27.16 -2.83
CA PRO A 22 15.70 -25.98 -1.97
C PRO A 22 14.40 -25.22 -2.23
N ALA A 23 13.56 -25.10 -1.21
CA ALA A 23 12.37 -24.28 -1.30
C ALA A 23 12.82 -22.86 -1.62
N SER A 24 12.56 -22.41 -2.85
CA SER A 24 12.72 -21.00 -3.19
C SER A 24 11.88 -20.22 -2.20
N LEU A 25 12.55 -19.45 -1.34
CA LEU A 25 11.87 -18.44 -0.53
C LEU A 25 11.21 -17.50 -1.53
N ALA A 26 9.90 -17.65 -1.71
CA ALA A 26 9.11 -16.71 -2.48
C ALA A 26 9.31 -15.35 -1.80
N LEU A 27 10.02 -14.46 -2.49
CA LEU A 27 10.17 -13.08 -2.05
C LEU A 27 8.76 -12.46 -2.08
N ALA A 28 8.22 -12.20 -0.89
CA ALA A 28 7.07 -11.33 -0.70
C ALA A 28 7.42 -9.96 -1.30
N GLY A 29 6.82 -9.63 -2.43
CA GLY A 29 7.14 -8.44 -3.21
C GLY A 29 6.20 -8.27 -4.39
N SER A 30 6.27 -7.10 -5.02
CA SER A 30 5.47 -6.80 -6.21
C SER A 30 5.76 -7.78 -7.36
N LEU A 31 4.74 -8.05 -8.19
CA LEU A 31 4.85 -8.97 -9.34
C LEU A 31 6.00 -8.63 -10.30
N ASP A 32 6.37 -7.36 -10.42
CA ASP A 32 7.41 -6.86 -11.32
C ASP A 32 8.72 -6.49 -10.59
N GLY A 33 8.79 -6.70 -9.27
CA GLY A 33 9.91 -6.32 -8.42
C GLY A 33 10.16 -4.80 -8.33
N ARG A 34 9.26 -3.97 -8.89
CA ARG A 34 9.36 -2.51 -8.85
C ARG A 34 8.80 -1.98 -7.53
N PRO A 35 9.30 -0.82 -7.05
CA PRO A 35 8.71 -0.15 -5.91
C PRO A 35 7.23 0.21 -6.14
N LYS A 36 6.40 0.09 -5.10
CA LYS A 36 4.96 0.43 -5.12
C LYS A 36 4.58 1.25 -3.89
N ILE A 37 3.62 2.16 -4.02
CA ILE A 37 2.96 2.78 -2.86
C ILE A 37 1.58 2.17 -2.71
N VAL A 38 1.33 1.54 -1.57
CA VAL A 38 0.15 0.73 -1.32
C VAL A 38 -0.64 1.32 -0.17
N LEU A 39 -1.96 1.35 -0.31
CA LEU A 39 -2.87 1.68 0.78
C LEU A 39 -3.45 0.38 1.36
N HIS A 40 -3.60 0.32 2.69
CA HIS A 40 -4.13 -0.86 3.36
C HIS A 40 -5.15 -0.48 4.45
N VAL A 41 -6.34 -1.08 4.39
CA VAL A 41 -7.39 -0.96 5.42
C VAL A 41 -7.31 -2.19 6.34
N PRO A 42 -6.82 -2.07 7.58
CA PRO A 42 -6.86 -3.15 8.55
C PRO A 42 -8.29 -3.37 9.04
N THR A 43 -8.61 -4.59 9.49
CA THR A 43 -9.95 -4.90 10.01
C THR A 43 -10.21 -4.33 11.41
N ASN A 44 -9.21 -4.34 12.30
CA ASN A 44 -9.33 -3.81 13.67
C ASN A 44 -7.95 -3.46 14.23
N GLN A 45 -7.42 -2.26 13.97
CA GLN A 45 -6.15 -1.83 14.55
C GLN A 45 -6.13 -0.37 14.95
N ALA A 46 -5.27 -0.07 15.93
CA ALA A 46 -4.86 1.28 16.26
C ALA A 46 -3.73 1.74 15.31
N ALA A 47 -3.58 3.04 15.13
CA ALA A 47 -2.55 3.62 14.29
C ALA A 47 -1.19 3.39 14.95
N THR A 48 -0.41 2.45 14.42
CA THR A 48 0.95 2.15 14.91
C THR A 48 1.93 2.10 13.74
N CYS A 49 3.23 2.18 14.00
CA CYS A 49 4.25 2.02 12.94
C CYS A 49 4.58 0.57 12.61
N GLN A 50 3.65 -0.33 12.92
CA GLN A 50 3.69 -1.74 12.59
C GLN A 50 2.39 -2.08 11.87
N VAL A 51 2.50 -2.70 10.69
CA VAL A 51 1.36 -3.15 9.91
C VAL A 51 1.23 -4.67 10.06
N PRO A 52 0.03 -5.25 10.19
CA PRO A 52 -0.16 -6.68 10.42
C PRO A 52 -0.11 -7.50 9.11
N ILE A 53 0.61 -7.01 8.10
CA ILE A 53 0.81 -7.74 6.85
C ILE A 53 2.32 -7.87 6.60
N ALA A 54 2.74 -9.08 6.24
CA ALA A 54 4.14 -9.36 5.92
C ALA A 54 4.47 -9.06 4.45
N ASP A 55 3.44 -8.97 3.60
CA ASP A 55 3.55 -8.82 2.15
C ASP A 55 2.48 -7.83 1.67
N CYS A 56 2.86 -6.90 0.80
CA CYS A 56 1.93 -5.96 0.19
C CYS A 56 0.86 -6.64 -0.68
N SER A 57 1.09 -7.86 -1.17
CA SER A 57 0.07 -8.64 -1.88
C SER A 57 -1.18 -8.92 -1.02
N ASN A 58 -1.03 -8.91 0.30
CA ASN A 58 -2.12 -9.11 1.27
C ASN A 58 -2.79 -7.79 1.71
N ALA A 59 -2.43 -6.65 1.13
CA ALA A 59 -3.05 -5.38 1.47
C ALA A 59 -4.53 -5.40 1.08
N ALA A 60 -5.40 -5.33 2.09
CA ALA A 60 -6.83 -5.11 1.90
C ALA A 60 -7.11 -3.67 1.41
N THR A 61 -7.81 -3.56 0.28
CA THR A 61 -8.13 -2.30 -0.41
C THR A 61 -9.62 -1.95 -0.39
N ALA A 62 -10.43 -2.69 0.37
CA ALA A 62 -11.85 -2.44 0.54
C ALA A 62 -12.13 -1.94 1.97
N GLY A 63 -12.90 -0.86 2.08
CA GLY A 63 -13.37 -0.31 3.35
C GLY A 63 -14.89 -0.16 3.35
N ARG A 64 -15.52 -0.32 4.51
CA ARG A 64 -16.96 -0.05 4.66
C ARG A 64 -17.19 1.43 4.99
N ILE A 65 -18.21 2.06 4.43
CA ILE A 65 -18.67 3.39 4.89
C ILE A 65 -19.01 3.31 6.39
N GLY A 66 -18.69 4.35 7.17
CA GLY A 66 -19.04 4.40 8.59
C GLY A 66 -20.55 4.57 8.78
N ASP A 67 -21.11 4.12 9.91
CA ASP A 67 -22.51 4.43 10.22
C ASP A 67 -22.65 5.95 10.38
N ILE A 68 -23.57 6.55 9.61
CA ILE A 68 -23.80 8.00 9.59
C ILE A 68 -24.10 8.50 11.01
N GLY A 69 -23.30 9.46 11.50
CA GLY A 69 -23.43 10.05 12.83
C GLY A 69 -22.62 9.36 13.95
N ALA A 70 -22.08 8.15 13.73
CA ALA A 70 -21.23 7.48 14.70
C ALA A 70 -19.73 7.76 14.51
N GLY A 71 -19.33 8.39 13.39
CA GLY A 71 -17.94 8.75 13.14
C GLY A 71 -16.99 7.57 13.34
N ALA A 72 -17.35 6.40 12.79
CA ALA A 72 -16.55 5.18 12.93
C ALA A 72 -15.24 5.34 12.15
N GLY A 73 -14.31 6.07 12.77
CA GLY A 73 -13.04 6.39 12.17
C GLY A 73 -12.28 5.12 11.86
N ARG A 74 -11.68 5.10 10.68
CA ARG A 74 -10.90 3.99 10.15
C ARG A 74 -9.47 4.41 9.99
N ILE A 75 -8.60 3.43 10.10
CA ILE A 75 -7.19 3.63 9.82
C ILE A 75 -6.93 3.14 8.41
N VAL A 76 -6.18 3.91 7.63
CA VAL A 76 -5.63 3.47 6.35
C VAL A 76 -4.12 3.63 6.42
N TYR A 77 -3.42 2.52 6.34
CA TYR A 77 -1.98 2.50 6.27
C TYR A 77 -1.49 2.93 4.90
N LEU A 78 -0.40 3.69 4.90
CA LEU A 78 0.35 4.10 3.73
C LEU A 78 1.69 3.37 3.74
N LEU A 79 1.87 2.48 2.77
CA LEU A 79 2.96 1.52 2.73
C LEU A 79 3.82 1.76 1.48
N LEU A 80 5.12 1.59 1.63
CA LEU A 80 6.07 1.49 0.52
C LEU A 80 6.51 0.03 0.40
N GLU A 81 6.16 -0.63 -0.70
CA GLU A 81 6.88 -1.82 -1.15
C GLU A 81 8.12 -1.35 -1.90
N ARG A 82 9.29 -1.72 -1.38
CA ARG A 82 10.57 -1.17 -1.82
C ARG A 82 11.02 -1.76 -3.17
N GLY A 83 10.64 -3.00 -3.47
CA GLY A 83 11.14 -3.71 -4.64
C GLY A 83 12.68 -3.73 -4.69
N PHE A 84 13.25 -3.44 -5.86
CA PHE A 84 14.70 -3.42 -6.07
C PHE A 84 15.44 -2.22 -5.44
N ILE A 85 14.75 -1.21 -4.90
CA ILE A 85 15.41 0.00 -4.37
C ILE A 85 16.16 -0.35 -3.08
N PRO A 86 17.50 -0.32 -2.97
CA PRO A 86 18.17 -0.86 -1.79
C PRO A 86 17.89 -0.05 -0.51
N ARG A 87 17.91 1.28 -0.62
CA ARG A 87 17.75 2.21 0.51
C ARG A 87 16.99 3.44 -0.01
N PRO A 88 15.65 3.48 0.09
CA PRO A 88 14.91 4.70 -0.20
C PRO A 88 15.43 5.79 0.75
N ALA A 89 15.41 7.05 0.34
CA ALA A 89 15.84 8.24 1.08
C ALA A 89 14.69 9.27 1.19
N VAL A 90 14.05 9.54 0.05
CA VAL A 90 12.90 10.42 -0.06
C VAL A 90 11.81 9.68 -0.81
N VAL A 91 10.55 9.82 -0.41
CA VAL A 91 9.39 9.30 -1.13
C VAL A 91 8.39 10.43 -1.32
N GLN A 92 8.07 10.75 -2.58
CA GLN A 92 7.23 11.86 -2.98
C GLN A 92 6.06 11.34 -3.82
N PHE A 93 4.83 11.75 -3.53
CA PHE A 93 3.63 11.41 -4.31
C PHE A 93 2.45 12.33 -3.98
N GLY A 94 1.40 12.28 -4.79
CA GLY A 94 0.14 12.96 -4.54
C GLY A 94 -0.87 12.07 -3.81
N LEU A 95 -1.84 12.69 -3.14
CA LEU A 95 -2.94 12.03 -2.46
C LEU A 95 -4.27 12.59 -2.99
N SER A 96 -5.12 11.72 -3.52
CA SER A 96 -6.42 12.08 -4.07
C SER A 96 -7.54 11.41 -3.28
N TYR A 97 -8.52 12.23 -2.90
CA TYR A 97 -9.81 11.86 -2.30
C TYR A 97 -10.78 13.03 -2.49
N GLN A 98 -12.08 12.83 -2.28
CA GLN A 98 -13.10 13.88 -2.48
C GLN A 98 -12.94 14.63 -3.82
N GLN A 99 -12.61 13.91 -4.89
CA GLN A 99 -12.42 14.50 -6.24
C GLN A 99 -11.35 15.60 -6.32
N ASN A 100 -10.42 15.66 -5.36
CA ASN A 100 -9.41 16.71 -5.23
C ASN A 100 -9.98 18.12 -5.01
N CYS A 101 -11.08 18.22 -4.26
CA CYS A 101 -11.74 19.49 -3.90
C CYS A 101 -11.54 19.82 -2.41
N PRO A 102 -10.51 20.62 -2.04
CA PRO A 102 -10.27 21.03 -0.65
C PRO A 102 -11.45 21.72 0.03
N GLU A 103 -12.30 22.40 -0.74
CA GLU A 103 -13.51 23.06 -0.26
C GLU A 103 -14.58 22.11 0.29
N ASN A 104 -14.50 20.82 -0.02
CA ASN A 104 -15.44 19.79 0.47
C ASN A 104 -15.01 19.16 1.81
N LEU A 105 -13.89 19.61 2.38
CA LEU A 105 -13.46 19.13 3.69
C LEU A 105 -14.54 19.40 4.74
N SER A 106 -14.87 18.38 5.53
CA SER A 106 -15.85 18.46 6.63
C SER A 106 -17.30 18.77 6.20
N ASP A 107 -17.66 18.55 4.93
CA ASP A 107 -19.04 18.67 4.45
C ASP A 107 -19.92 17.45 4.81
N GLY A 108 -19.30 16.38 5.34
CA GLY A 108 -19.96 15.12 5.67
C GLY A 108 -20.26 14.23 4.47
N VAL A 109 -19.56 14.43 3.35
CA VAL A 109 -19.64 13.65 2.11
C VAL A 109 -18.27 13.06 1.77
N GLY A 110 -18.26 11.88 1.14
CA GLY A 110 -17.03 11.23 0.72
C GLY A 110 -16.14 10.83 1.88
N ILE A 111 -14.85 11.16 1.80
CA ILE A 111 -13.84 10.86 2.81
C ILE A 111 -13.33 12.16 3.45
N ASP A 112 -13.42 12.26 4.78
CA ASP A 112 -12.59 13.20 5.54
C ASP A 112 -11.47 12.42 6.19
N ILE A 113 -10.23 12.76 5.89
CA ILE A 113 -9.14 12.40 6.79
C ILE A 113 -9.37 13.24 8.08
N LEU A 114 -9.07 12.73 9.27
CA LEU A 114 -9.25 13.41 10.56
C LEU A 114 -7.96 13.55 11.38
N SER A 115 -7.04 12.59 11.25
CA SER A 115 -5.67 12.74 11.73
C SER A 115 -4.67 11.97 10.86
N TRP A 116 -3.39 12.31 10.98
CA TRP A 116 -2.28 11.60 10.35
C TRP A 116 -1.27 11.19 11.41
N THR A 117 -0.77 9.96 11.31
CA THR A 117 0.33 9.45 12.13
C THR A 117 1.51 9.12 11.24
N SER A 118 2.61 9.86 11.39
CA SER A 118 3.82 9.60 10.61
C SER A 118 4.69 8.53 11.25
N CYS A 119 5.15 7.57 10.45
CA CYS A 119 6.09 6.53 10.87
C CYS A 119 7.51 6.76 10.36
N MET A 120 7.69 7.82 9.57
CA MET A 120 8.97 8.33 9.14
C MET A 120 9.01 9.85 9.37
N ARG A 121 10.16 10.49 9.15
CA ARG A 121 10.18 11.96 9.17
C ARG A 121 9.44 12.46 7.93
N THR A 122 8.45 13.32 8.08
CA THR A 122 7.78 13.97 6.95
C THR A 122 8.34 15.36 6.73
N ARG A 123 8.40 15.81 5.47
CA ARG A 123 8.64 17.22 5.12
C ARG A 123 7.36 18.03 4.96
N LEU A 124 6.20 17.45 5.27
CA LEU A 124 4.98 18.21 5.47
C LEU A 124 5.32 19.43 6.32
N GLY A 125 5.04 20.63 5.81
CA GLY A 125 5.24 21.86 6.55
C GLY A 125 4.63 21.70 7.94
N ASN A 126 5.22 22.32 8.97
CA ASN A 126 4.78 22.15 10.35
C ASN A 126 3.25 22.39 10.46
N GLY A 127 2.46 21.31 10.53
CA GLY A 127 1.01 21.38 10.75
C GLY A 127 0.11 21.35 9.50
N GLU A 128 0.61 21.11 8.29
CA GLU A 128 -0.26 21.03 7.12
C GLU A 128 -0.96 19.67 7.03
N TRP A 129 -2.27 19.75 7.20
CA TRP A 129 -3.25 18.72 6.93
C TRP A 129 -3.16 18.25 5.47
N PRO A 130 -3.14 16.95 5.14
CA PRO A 130 -3.16 16.54 3.74
C PRO A 130 -4.55 16.78 3.16
N GLU A 131 -4.78 17.97 2.61
CA GLU A 131 -6.01 18.34 1.91
C GLU A 131 -6.25 17.44 0.67
N PRO A 132 -7.49 17.34 0.17
CA PRO A 132 -7.79 16.71 -1.11
C PRO A 132 -6.86 17.20 -2.22
N GLY A 133 -6.17 16.29 -2.92
CA GLY A 133 -5.22 16.65 -3.97
C GLY A 133 -3.86 17.17 -3.49
N SER A 134 -3.58 17.11 -2.19
CA SER A 134 -2.28 17.47 -1.62
C SER A 134 -1.18 16.50 -2.05
N SER A 135 0.06 16.86 -1.73
CA SER A 135 1.25 16.05 -1.97
C SER A 135 1.99 15.78 -0.67
N LEU A 136 2.62 14.61 -0.59
CA LEU A 136 3.33 14.15 0.60
C LEU A 136 4.80 13.87 0.28
N ASP A 137 5.66 14.35 1.18
CA ASP A 137 7.09 14.11 1.18
C ASP A 137 7.54 13.39 2.44
N PHE A 138 8.10 12.19 2.26
CA PHE A 138 8.67 11.38 3.32
C PHE A 138 10.19 11.36 3.24
N LEU A 139 10.84 11.53 4.39
CA LEU A 139 12.25 11.35 4.62
C LEU A 139 12.46 10.12 5.49
N THR A 140 13.31 9.22 5.02
CA THR A 140 13.80 8.10 5.80
C THR A 140 15.20 8.36 6.33
N GLU A 141 15.56 7.68 7.40
CA GLU A 141 16.89 7.76 8.02
C GLU A 141 17.93 6.90 7.30
N CYS A 142 17.60 6.38 6.12
CA CYS A 142 18.51 5.57 5.32
C CYS A 142 19.08 4.38 6.10
N PRO A 143 18.26 3.48 6.68
CA PRO A 143 18.79 2.32 7.38
C PRO A 143 19.67 1.45 6.44
N PRO A 144 20.65 0.71 6.97
CA PRO A 144 21.55 -0.10 6.15
C PRO A 144 20.82 -1.25 5.43
N GLN A 145 19.75 -1.78 6.04
CA GLN A 145 18.92 -2.86 5.50
C GLN A 145 17.45 -2.60 5.86
N PRO A 146 16.72 -1.75 5.11
CA PRO A 146 15.29 -1.59 5.31
C PRO A 146 14.54 -2.90 4.98
N PRO A 147 13.40 -3.15 5.64
CA PRO A 147 12.49 -4.23 5.21
C PRO A 147 12.03 -4.02 3.76
N SER A 148 11.48 -5.06 3.12
CA SER A 148 10.85 -4.93 1.80
C SER A 148 9.63 -4.00 1.87
N LEU A 149 8.80 -4.19 2.89
CA LEU A 149 7.63 -3.38 3.17
C LEU A 149 7.90 -2.38 4.29
N VAL A 150 7.73 -1.09 4.01
CA VAL A 150 7.96 0.01 4.95
C VAL A 150 6.64 0.74 5.22
N VAL A 151 6.32 0.99 6.48
CA VAL A 151 5.17 1.83 6.85
C VAL A 151 5.60 3.30 6.80
N LEU A 152 5.05 4.07 5.87
CA LEU A 152 5.29 5.51 5.78
C LEU A 152 4.49 6.26 6.87
N GLY A 153 3.28 5.76 7.15
CA GLY A 153 2.43 6.20 8.25
C GLY A 153 1.00 5.70 8.07
N SER A 154 0.05 6.39 8.70
CA SER A 154 -1.37 6.02 8.60
C SER A 154 -2.29 7.22 8.72
N PHE A 155 -3.35 7.20 7.93
CA PHE A 155 -4.48 8.13 8.01
C PHE A 155 -5.52 7.59 8.98
N TYR A 156 -6.01 8.40 9.91
CA TYR A 156 -7.27 8.17 10.60
C TYR A 156 -8.33 9.00 9.87
N LEU A 157 -9.36 8.36 9.33
CA LEU A 157 -10.35 9.01 8.45
C LEU A 157 -11.77 8.55 8.73
N SER A 158 -12.75 9.32 8.29
CA SER A 158 -14.15 8.95 8.19
C SER A 158 -14.56 8.86 6.72
N ALA A 159 -15.29 7.81 6.35
CA ALA A 159 -15.95 7.71 5.05
C ALA A 159 -17.47 7.81 5.28
N TYR A 160 -18.09 8.89 4.82
CA TYR A 160 -19.53 9.19 4.99
C TYR A 160 -20.37 8.71 3.81
N SER A 161 -19.80 8.68 2.62
CA SER A 161 -20.41 8.12 1.41
C SER A 161 -19.39 7.29 0.63
N ALA A 162 -19.84 6.69 -0.48
CA ALA A 162 -18.93 5.96 -1.35
C ALA A 162 -17.92 6.93 -1.98
N ASP A 163 -16.63 6.61 -1.84
CA ASP A 163 -15.53 7.41 -2.36
C ASP A 163 -14.23 6.57 -2.38
N THR A 164 -13.17 7.10 -2.99
CA THR A 164 -11.88 6.44 -3.13
C THR A 164 -10.77 7.31 -2.53
N LEU A 165 -10.00 6.74 -1.59
CA LEU A 165 -8.71 7.30 -1.20
C LEU A 165 -7.63 6.69 -2.08
N ARG A 166 -6.76 7.53 -2.64
CA ARG A 166 -5.81 7.09 -3.65
C ARG A 166 -4.48 7.81 -3.53
N VAL A 167 -3.41 7.08 -3.82
CA VAL A 167 -2.09 7.65 -4.09
C VAL A 167 -1.96 7.90 -5.59
N ASP A 168 -1.35 9.01 -5.98
CA ASP A 168 -1.16 9.34 -7.39
C ASP A 168 0.16 10.07 -7.70
N ALA A 169 0.27 10.46 -8.96
CA ALA A 169 1.43 11.10 -9.57
C ALA A 169 1.47 12.64 -9.42
N SER A 170 0.56 13.27 -8.68
CA SER A 170 0.32 14.73 -8.74
C SER A 170 1.27 15.59 -7.91
N HIS A 171 2.52 15.17 -7.69
CA HIS A 171 3.49 15.95 -6.92
C HIS A 171 3.89 17.25 -7.65
N PRO A 172 3.86 18.44 -7.01
CA PRO A 172 4.08 19.71 -7.71
C PRO A 172 5.48 19.85 -8.32
N ASP A 173 6.50 19.34 -7.61
CA ASP A 173 7.90 19.49 -8.04
C ASP A 173 8.34 18.47 -9.11
N ARG A 174 7.56 17.40 -9.33
CA ARG A 174 7.98 16.29 -10.19
C ARG A 174 6.79 15.63 -10.90
N PRO A 175 6.87 15.36 -12.21
CA PRO A 175 5.87 14.55 -12.88
C PRO A 175 5.96 13.10 -12.38
N GLY A 176 4.91 12.61 -11.71
CA GLY A 176 4.94 11.26 -11.13
C GLY A 176 5.27 11.26 -9.63
N GLY A 177 5.19 10.07 -9.06
CA GLY A 177 5.82 9.84 -7.75
C GLY A 177 7.32 9.65 -7.93
N PHE A 178 8.08 9.91 -6.88
CA PHE A 178 9.54 9.84 -6.94
C PHE A 178 10.10 9.22 -5.67
N ILE A 179 11.04 8.29 -5.82
CA ILE A 179 11.80 7.73 -4.71
C ILE A 179 13.28 8.05 -4.91
N GLU A 180 13.84 8.91 -4.06
CA GLU A 180 15.29 9.14 -4.00
C GLU A 180 15.98 8.01 -3.22
N THR A 181 17.25 7.74 -3.51
CA THR A 181 18.06 6.74 -2.80
C THR A 181 19.19 7.36 -2.00
N CYS A 182 19.58 6.69 -0.92
CA CYS A 182 20.54 7.22 0.06
C CYS A 182 21.98 7.40 -0.42
N ASN A 183 22.37 6.79 -1.53
CA ASN A 183 23.78 6.63 -1.89
C ASN A 183 24.26 7.53 -3.03
N SER A 184 23.36 8.21 -3.73
CA SER A 184 23.71 8.76 -5.05
C SER A 184 22.92 9.99 -5.47
N GLY A 185 21.93 10.45 -4.70
CA GLY A 185 20.96 11.45 -5.17
C GLY A 185 20.18 10.98 -6.41
N SER A 186 20.34 9.72 -6.82
CA SER A 186 19.56 9.11 -7.88
C SER A 186 18.23 8.65 -7.31
N GLY A 187 17.21 8.66 -8.15
CA GLY A 187 15.91 8.16 -7.75
C GLY A 187 15.18 7.48 -8.89
N PHE A 188 13.98 7.01 -8.57
CA PHE A 188 13.12 6.24 -9.44
C PHE A 188 11.77 6.94 -9.53
N TYR A 189 11.29 7.09 -10.76
CA TYR A 189 9.92 7.55 -10.99
C TYR A 189 8.95 6.39 -10.81
N LEU A 190 7.87 6.69 -10.12
CA LEU A 190 6.68 5.87 -9.99
C LEU A 190 5.62 6.42 -10.93
N TYR A 191 4.96 5.52 -11.65
CA TYR A 191 3.87 5.86 -12.57
C TYR A 191 2.55 5.35 -12.02
N TYR A 192 1.43 5.70 -12.65
CA TYR A 192 0.08 5.30 -12.22
C TYR A 192 -0.07 3.82 -11.83
N PRO A 193 0.50 2.85 -12.58
CA PRO A 193 0.51 1.43 -12.20
C PRO A 193 1.15 1.08 -10.85
N ASP A 194 1.98 1.97 -10.32
CA ASP A 194 2.77 1.77 -9.10
C ASP A 194 2.04 2.27 -7.84
N PHE A 195 0.84 2.86 -7.99
CA PHE A 195 0.07 3.44 -6.89
C PHE A 195 -1.23 2.68 -6.60
N GLY A 196 -1.48 2.44 -5.31
CA GLY A 196 -2.69 1.80 -4.81
C GLY A 196 -3.83 2.77 -4.51
N SER A 197 -5.01 2.18 -4.34
CA SER A 197 -6.22 2.87 -3.90
C SER A 197 -7.03 2.00 -2.96
N VAL A 198 -7.77 2.67 -2.08
CA VAL A 198 -8.79 2.07 -1.22
C VAL A 198 -10.14 2.63 -1.64
N VAL A 199 -11.11 1.74 -1.82
CA VAL A 199 -12.51 2.13 -2.09
C VAL A 199 -13.34 1.92 -0.83
N PHE A 200 -14.15 2.92 -0.50
CA PHE A 200 -15.15 2.82 0.55
C PHE A 200 -16.54 2.61 -0.06
N SER A 201 -17.22 1.53 0.32
CA SER A 201 -18.57 1.19 -0.14
C SER A 201 -19.49 0.84 1.03
N SER A 202 -20.80 0.83 0.81
CA SER A 202 -21.79 0.56 1.85
C SER A 202 -21.65 -0.83 2.47
N ASP A 203 -21.25 -1.81 1.66
CA ASP A 203 -21.02 -3.21 2.05
C ASP A 203 -19.55 -3.53 2.39
N GLY A 204 -18.62 -2.61 2.10
CA GLY A 204 -17.19 -2.81 2.23
C GLY A 204 -16.62 -3.95 1.37
N GLN A 205 -17.31 -4.33 0.30
CA GLN A 205 -16.88 -5.42 -0.60
C GLN A 205 -16.20 -4.90 -1.88
N MET A 206 -16.37 -3.61 -2.21
CA MET A 206 -15.73 -3.04 -3.39
C MET A 206 -14.25 -2.82 -3.10
N ALA A 207 -13.40 -3.66 -3.69
CA ALA A 207 -11.96 -3.50 -3.60
C ALA A 207 -11.48 -2.31 -4.45
N GLY A 208 -10.61 -1.50 -3.87
CA GLY A 208 -9.72 -0.62 -4.64
C GLY A 208 -8.58 -1.42 -5.28
N CYS A 209 -7.61 -0.72 -5.84
CA CYS A 209 -6.49 -1.39 -6.52
C CYS A 209 -5.28 -1.63 -5.61
N ASN A 210 -4.74 -2.85 -5.65
CA ASN A 210 -3.47 -3.22 -5.03
C ASN A 210 -2.38 -3.43 -6.11
N PRO A 211 -1.41 -2.51 -6.25
CA PRO A 211 -0.42 -2.54 -7.32
C PRO A 211 0.64 -3.64 -7.13
N CYS A 212 0.59 -4.38 -6.02
CA CYS A 212 1.44 -5.55 -5.79
C CYS A 212 0.89 -6.84 -6.42
N VAL A 213 -0.41 -6.93 -6.68
CA VAL A 213 -1.04 -8.14 -7.27
C VAL A 213 -1.56 -7.93 -8.68
N GLU A 214 -1.75 -6.68 -9.09
CA GLU A 214 -2.19 -6.36 -10.44
C GLU A 214 -1.72 -4.97 -10.87
N ARG A 215 -1.85 -4.67 -12.16
CA ARG A 215 -1.57 -3.35 -12.70
C ARG A 215 -2.77 -2.43 -12.42
N CYS A 216 -2.58 -1.41 -11.59
CA CYS A 216 -3.62 -0.42 -11.35
C CYS A 216 -3.95 0.38 -12.62
N PRO A 217 -5.24 0.66 -12.88
CA PRO A 217 -5.65 1.40 -14.06
C PRO A 217 -5.08 2.82 -14.02
N ASP A 218 -4.65 3.32 -15.18
CA ASP A 218 -4.29 4.72 -15.33
C ASP A 218 -5.52 5.57 -15.05
N ILE A 219 -5.31 6.67 -14.35
CA ILE A 219 -6.40 7.59 -13.99
C ILE A 219 -6.25 8.77 -14.92
N PRO A 220 -7.37 9.26 -15.49
CA PRO A 220 -7.33 10.52 -16.19
C PRO A 220 -6.73 11.57 -15.25
N THR A 221 -5.60 12.16 -15.63
CA THR A 221 -5.10 13.35 -14.95
C THR A 221 -6.27 14.33 -14.85
N PRO A 222 -6.58 14.87 -13.66
CA PRO A 222 -7.55 15.95 -13.54
C PRO A 222 -7.19 16.99 -14.58
N VAL A 223 -8.13 17.28 -15.50
CA VAL A 223 -7.92 18.34 -16.48
C VAL A 223 -7.77 19.62 -15.64
N PRO A 224 -6.65 20.36 -15.76
CA PRO A 224 -6.50 21.61 -15.02
C PRO A 224 -7.74 22.48 -15.26
N PRO A 225 -8.29 23.15 -14.22
CA PRO A 225 -9.40 24.07 -14.41
C PRO A 225 -9.08 24.99 -15.58
N ALA A 226 -10.02 25.17 -16.50
CA ALA A 226 -9.82 26.11 -17.59
C ALA A 226 -9.40 27.45 -16.97
N ALA A 227 -8.28 28.01 -17.46
CA ALA A 227 -7.81 29.29 -16.97
C ALA A 227 -8.98 30.29 -17.02
N PRO A 228 -9.20 31.10 -15.96
CA PRO A 228 -10.28 32.07 -15.97
C PRO A 228 -10.16 32.94 -17.23
N ALA A 229 -11.28 33.11 -17.93
CA ALA A 229 -11.31 33.98 -19.09
C ALA A 229 -10.88 35.38 -18.66
N ALA A 230 -9.87 35.92 -19.35
CA ALA A 230 -9.29 37.24 -19.09
C ALA A 230 -10.28 38.37 -19.41
#